data_AF-A0A1V9VW27-F1
#
_entry.id   AF-A0A1V9VW27-F1
#
_cell.length_a   1.000
_cell.length_b   1.000
_cell.length_c   1.000
_cell.angle_alpha   90.00
_cell.angle_beta   90.00
_cell.angle_gamma   90.00
#
_symmetry.space_group_name_H-M   'P 1'
#
loop_
_entity.id
_entity.type
_entity.pdbx_description
1 polymer ?
#
loop_
_entity_poly.entity_id
_entity_poly.type
_entity_poly.pdbx_seq_one_letter_code
_entity_poly.pdbx_strand_id
1 'polypeptide(L)'
;MGVFKIAHFYNRDHDIQSVFVKTNIDKLTLGEIIACIQFKFEELVDESGCIDERHLLEVLTRFYEIEDVTNEFQLFLPYTQLEDSEWDVVNLFAIYNAYDEISELRDTPINQRELYIVQIDQYSMRELCCGQNANELMKQRLPDSEDFDKAIKDSKYK
;
A
#
# COMPACT_ATOMS: atom_id res chain seq x y z
N MET A 1 -5.28 13.18 -6.38
CA MET A 1 -5.40 12.45 -5.11
C MET A 1 -6.16 11.17 -5.36
N GLY A 2 -5.58 10.02 -5.01
CA GLY A 2 -6.18 8.70 -5.15
C GLY A 2 -6.12 7.91 -3.84
N VAL A 3 -6.98 6.91 -3.71
CA VAL A 3 -6.98 5.96 -2.59
C VAL A 3 -6.37 4.65 -3.08
N PHE A 4 -5.43 4.13 -2.30
CA PHE A 4 -4.67 2.94 -2.61
C PHE A 4 -4.85 1.90 -1.51
N LYS A 5 -5.13 0.66 -1.90
CA LYS A 5 -5.05 -0.52 -1.04
C LYS A 5 -3.64 -1.11 -1.19
N ILE A 6 -2.88 -1.19 -0.11
CA ILE A 6 -1.60 -1.87 -0.10
C ILE A 6 -1.87 -3.28 0.43
N ALA A 7 -1.62 -4.27 -0.40
CA ALA A 7 -1.84 -5.68 -0.09
C ALA A 7 -0.60 -6.49 -0.48
N HIS A 8 -0.49 -7.70 0.06
CA HIS A 8 0.62 -8.60 -0.27
C HIS A 8 0.05 -9.94 -0.72
N PHE A 9 0.35 -10.38 -1.95
CA PHE A 9 -0.21 -11.59 -2.56
C PHE A 9 -0.19 -12.84 -1.65
N TYR A 10 0.90 -13.08 -0.91
CA TYR A 10 1.02 -14.23 -0.02
C TYR A 10 0.27 -14.12 1.31
N ASN A 11 -0.35 -12.98 1.58
CA ASN A 11 -1.04 -12.70 2.82
C ASN A 11 -2.47 -13.21 2.76
N ARG A 12 -2.77 -14.34 3.43
CA ARG A 12 -4.09 -14.97 3.33
C ARG A 12 -5.20 -14.28 4.13
N ASP A 13 -4.86 -13.28 4.94
CA ASP A 13 -5.81 -12.52 5.75
C ASP A 13 -5.84 -11.05 5.33
N HIS A 14 -6.20 -10.84 4.06
CA HIS A 14 -6.26 -9.50 3.47
C HIS A 14 -7.22 -8.56 4.21
N ASP A 15 -8.25 -9.09 4.88
CA ASP A 15 -9.22 -8.29 5.61
C ASP A 15 -8.62 -7.65 6.89
N ILE A 16 -7.61 -8.30 7.48
CA ILE A 16 -6.92 -7.81 8.67
C ILE A 16 -5.67 -7.01 8.30
N GLN A 17 -4.95 -7.45 7.27
CA GLN A 17 -3.58 -7.00 7.01
C GLN A 17 -3.45 -6.00 5.86
N SER A 18 -4.47 -5.82 5.01
CA SER A 18 -4.44 -4.74 4.02
C SER A 18 -4.57 -3.37 4.69
N VAL A 19 -3.77 -2.41 4.24
CA VAL A 19 -3.86 -1.01 4.67
C VAL A 19 -4.32 -0.13 3.51
N PHE A 20 -5.04 0.94 3.82
CA PHE A 20 -5.46 1.92 2.81
C PHE A 20 -4.80 3.26 3.06
N VAL A 21 -4.27 3.84 1.98
CA VAL A 21 -3.59 5.12 2.01
C VAL A 21 -4.16 6.06 0.96
N LYS A 22 -4.07 7.36 1.20
CA LYS A 22 -4.51 8.40 0.28
C LYS A 22 -3.38 9.39 0.03
N THR A 23 -3.10 9.65 -1.25
CA THR A 23 -1.98 10.49 -1.65
C THR A 23 -2.14 11.06 -3.06
N ASN A 24 -1.31 12.03 -3.41
CA ASN A 24 -1.14 12.55 -4.78
C ASN A 24 -0.03 11.84 -5.57
N ILE A 25 0.76 10.98 -4.91
CA ILE A 25 1.76 10.14 -5.58
C ILE A 25 1.03 9.17 -6.52
N ASP A 26 1.52 9.01 -7.75
CA ASP A 26 0.93 8.07 -8.70
C ASP A 26 1.22 6.61 -8.30
N LYS A 27 0.40 5.69 -8.81
CA LYS A 27 0.41 4.27 -8.43
C LYS A 27 1.76 3.58 -8.63
N LEU A 28 2.54 3.95 -9.66
CA LEU A 28 3.83 3.33 -9.93
C LEU A 28 4.89 3.89 -9.00
N THR A 29 4.96 5.22 -8.86
CA THR A 29 5.89 5.85 -7.92
C THR A 29 5.64 5.40 -6.48
N LEU A 30 4.39 5.28 -6.05
CA LEU A 30 4.05 4.77 -4.72
C LEU A 30 4.50 3.32 -4.55
N GLY A 31 4.28 2.47 -5.56
CA GLY A 31 4.74 1.09 -5.53
C GLY A 31 6.27 0.97 -5.47
N GLU A 32 6.99 1.77 -6.25
CA GLU A 32 8.46 1.82 -6.21
C GLU A 32 8.98 2.27 -4.84
N ILE A 33 8.33 3.25 -4.21
CA ILE A 33 8.65 3.68 -2.84
C ILE A 33 8.48 2.50 -1.86
N ILE A 34 7.36 1.78 -1.94
CA ILE A 34 7.09 0.62 -1.09
C ILE A 34 8.17 -0.46 -1.29
N ALA A 35 8.47 -0.82 -2.53
CA ALA A 35 9.52 -1.79 -2.86
C ALA A 35 10.90 -1.35 -2.33
N CYS A 36 11.25 -0.07 -2.48
CA CYS A 36 12.51 0.47 -1.97
C CYS A 36 12.59 0.44 -0.44
N ILE A 37 11.47 0.70 0.27
CA ILE A 37 11.40 0.58 1.73
C ILE A 37 11.67 -0.88 2.15
N GLN A 38 11.08 -1.85 1.44
CA GLN A 38 11.32 -3.28 1.69
C GLN A 38 12.79 -3.65 1.48
N PHE A 39 13.41 -3.24 0.37
CA PHE A 39 14.84 -3.46 0.14
C PHE A 39 15.71 -2.81 1.23
N LYS A 40 15.34 -1.60 1.69
CA LYS A 40 16.06 -0.94 2.76
C LYS A 40 15.88 -1.65 4.10
N PHE A 41 14.70 -2.19 4.37
CA PHE A 41 14.46 -3.03 5.54
C PHE A 41 15.33 -4.29 5.51
N GLU A 42 15.41 -4.97 4.37
CA GLU A 42 16.29 -6.12 4.14
C GLU A 42 17.78 -5.77 4.38
N GLU A 43 18.24 -4.61 3.91
CA GLU A 43 19.62 -4.11 4.13
C GLU A 43 19.91 -3.83 5.61
N LEU A 44 18.94 -3.30 6.34
CA LEU A 44 19.14 -2.74 7.68
C LEU A 44 18.80 -3.69 8.83
N VAL A 45 17.91 -4.67 8.60
CA VAL A 45 17.31 -5.51 9.64
C VAL A 45 17.55 -6.99 9.36
N ASP A 46 16.95 -7.54 8.30
CA ASP A 46 17.05 -8.95 7.93
C ASP A 46 16.73 -9.17 6.45
N GLU A 47 17.69 -9.69 5.68
CA GLU A 47 17.55 -10.00 4.25
C GLU A 47 16.46 -11.06 3.96
N SER A 48 16.09 -11.86 4.96
CA SER A 48 15.06 -12.89 4.83
C SER A 48 13.67 -12.45 5.32
N GLY A 49 13.56 -11.25 5.88
CA GLY A 49 12.34 -10.74 6.49
C GLY A 49 11.53 -9.83 5.57
N CYS A 50 10.23 -9.70 5.86
CA CYS A 50 9.37 -8.67 5.30
C CYS A 50 9.08 -7.63 6.38
N ILE A 51 9.02 -6.35 5.99
CA ILE A 51 8.49 -5.31 6.87
C ILE A 51 7.00 -5.57 7.13
N ASP A 52 6.58 -5.45 8.39
CA ASP A 52 5.18 -5.54 8.79
C ASP A 52 4.34 -4.41 8.14
N GLU A 53 3.09 -4.68 7.76
CA GLU A 53 2.25 -3.73 7.03
C GLU A 53 1.93 -2.47 7.84
N ARG A 54 1.78 -2.57 9.17
CA ARG A 54 1.57 -1.40 10.04
C ARG A 54 2.86 -0.61 10.17
N HIS A 55 4.00 -1.28 10.26
CA HIS A 55 5.30 -0.61 10.26
C HIS A 55 5.56 0.14 8.95
N LEU A 56 5.30 -0.50 7.81
CA LEU A 56 5.37 0.13 6.49
C LEU A 56 4.47 1.37 6.42
N LEU A 57 3.22 1.26 6.88
CA LEU A 57 2.28 2.38 6.92
C LEU A 57 2.80 3.55 7.77
N GLU A 58 3.43 3.28 8.91
CA GLU A 58 4.05 4.33 9.73
C GLU A 58 5.20 5.04 9.00
N VAL A 59 6.06 4.29 8.30
CA VAL A 59 7.14 4.87 7.50
C VAL A 59 6.56 5.73 6.36
N LEU A 60 5.55 5.22 5.64
CA LEU A 60 4.90 5.92 4.55
C LEU A 60 4.28 7.25 5.02
N THR A 61 3.45 7.20 6.07
CA THR A 61 2.75 8.40 6.58
C THR A 61 3.68 9.42 7.24
N ARG A 62 4.84 8.99 7.76
CA ARG A 62 5.81 9.87 8.41
C ARG A 62 6.70 10.62 7.42
N PHE A 63 7.14 9.96 6.35
CA PHE A 63 8.17 10.50 5.44
C PHE A 63 7.64 10.90 4.06
N TYR A 64 6.44 10.47 3.72
CA TYR A 64 5.79 10.82 2.48
C TYR A 64 4.47 11.53 2.79
N GLU A 65 4.01 12.44 1.93
CA GLU A 65 2.72 13.12 2.06
C GLU A 65 1.58 12.12 1.78
N ILE A 66 1.35 11.22 2.73
CA ILE A 66 0.45 10.08 2.66
C ILE A 66 -0.44 10.10 3.91
N GLU A 67 -1.74 10.01 3.70
CA GLU A 67 -2.76 9.92 4.73
C GLU A 67 -3.16 8.44 4.92
N ASP A 68 -3.18 7.97 6.17
CA ASP A 68 -3.77 6.67 6.52
C ASP A 68 -5.30 6.79 6.54
N VAL A 69 -5.96 6.07 5.63
CA VAL A 69 -7.42 6.01 5.52
C VAL A 69 -7.94 4.60 5.72
N THR A 70 -7.15 3.71 6.37
CA THR A 70 -7.47 2.30 6.55
C THR A 70 -8.84 2.08 7.18
N ASN A 71 -9.15 2.78 8.27
CA ASN A 71 -10.43 2.61 8.97
C ASN A 71 -11.63 3.11 8.14
N GLU A 72 -11.44 4.17 7.34
CA GLU A 72 -12.49 4.74 6.51
C GLU A 72 -12.83 3.82 5.32
N PHE A 73 -11.83 3.10 4.79
CA PHE A 73 -11.97 2.29 3.58
C PHE A 73 -12.08 0.79 3.84
N GLN A 74 -11.98 0.33 5.09
CA GLN A 74 -12.17 -1.08 5.46
C GLN A 74 -13.51 -1.65 4.99
N LEU A 75 -14.58 -0.86 5.01
CA LEU A 75 -15.91 -1.26 4.54
C LEU A 75 -15.95 -1.61 3.04
N PHE A 76 -14.96 -1.19 2.25
CA PHE A 76 -14.85 -1.53 0.83
C PHE A 76 -14.05 -2.81 0.56
N LEU A 77 -13.47 -3.45 1.59
CA LEU A 77 -12.69 -4.70 1.42
C LEU A 77 -13.42 -5.76 0.58
N PRO A 78 -14.71 -6.08 0.83
CA PRO A 78 -15.43 -7.09 0.04
C PRO A 78 -15.51 -6.80 -1.45
N TYR A 79 -15.40 -5.53 -1.85
CA TYR A 79 -15.48 -5.06 -3.23
C TYR A 79 -14.10 -4.94 -3.92
N THR A 80 -13.02 -5.27 -3.19
CA THR A 80 -11.63 -5.21 -3.66
C THR A 80 -10.92 -6.54 -3.53
N GLN A 81 -11.67 -7.65 -3.46
CA GLN A 81 -11.13 -9.00 -3.47
C GLN A 81 -10.99 -9.50 -4.92
N LEU A 82 -9.89 -10.19 -5.19
CA LEU A 82 -9.58 -10.81 -6.49
C LEU A 82 -9.18 -12.27 -6.25
N GLU A 83 -9.51 -13.15 -7.18
CA GLU A 83 -8.94 -14.49 -7.19
C GLU A 83 -7.44 -14.41 -7.50
N ASP A 84 -6.62 -15.29 -6.92
CA ASP A 84 -5.15 -15.28 -7.08
C ASP A 84 -4.68 -15.15 -8.54
N SER A 85 -5.39 -15.75 -9.50
CA SER A 85 -5.05 -15.69 -10.93
C SER A 85 -5.28 -14.33 -11.59
N GLU A 86 -6.01 -13.43 -10.93
CA GLU A 86 -6.39 -12.11 -11.45
C GLU A 86 -5.51 -10.99 -10.88
N TRP A 87 -4.60 -11.30 -9.95
CA TRP A 87 -3.69 -10.33 -9.36
C TRP A 87 -2.64 -9.87 -10.38
N ASP A 88 -2.67 -8.58 -10.72
CA ASP A 88 -1.56 -7.89 -11.36
C ASP A 88 -0.78 -7.05 -10.32
N VAL A 89 0.37 -6.50 -10.72
CA VAL A 89 1.19 -5.56 -9.94
C VAL A 89 0.33 -4.42 -9.40
N VAL A 90 -0.61 -3.92 -10.21
CA VAL A 90 -1.58 -2.89 -9.83
C VAL A 90 -2.96 -3.22 -10.39
N ASN A 91 -3.98 -3.18 -9.53
CA ASN A 91 -5.36 -3.49 -9.89
C ASN A 91 -6.27 -2.28 -9.61
N LEU A 92 -7.21 -1.99 -10.52
CA LEU A 92 -8.15 -0.87 -10.39
C LEU A 92 -9.56 -1.39 -10.11
N PHE A 93 -10.15 -0.94 -9.01
CA PHE A 93 -11.53 -1.23 -8.65
C PHE A 93 -12.38 0.02 -8.81
N ALA A 94 -13.40 -0.07 -9.64
CA ALA A 94 -14.44 0.95 -9.75
C ALA A 94 -15.65 0.52 -8.93
N ILE A 95 -15.88 1.22 -7.82
CA ILE A 95 -16.89 0.87 -6.82
C ILE A 95 -18.13 1.72 -7.04
N TYR A 96 -19.19 1.09 -7.57
CA TYR A 96 -20.47 1.76 -7.83
C TYR A 96 -21.61 1.25 -6.94
N ASN A 97 -21.67 -0.06 -6.69
CA ASN A 97 -22.80 -0.69 -6.00
C ASN A 97 -22.66 -0.72 -4.47
N ALA A 98 -21.46 -0.51 -3.92
CA ALA A 98 -21.23 -0.58 -2.49
C ALA A 98 -22.08 0.42 -1.69
N TYR A 99 -22.39 1.59 -2.27
CA TYR A 99 -23.16 2.63 -1.60
C TYR A 99 -24.61 2.23 -1.30
N ASP A 100 -25.22 1.35 -2.11
CA ASP A 100 -26.59 0.88 -1.84
C ASP A 100 -26.64 -0.23 -0.78
N GLU A 101 -25.55 -0.99 -0.68
CA GLU A 101 -25.39 -2.15 0.19
C GLU A 101 -24.86 -1.76 1.58
N ILE A 102 -24.03 -0.73 1.69
CA ILE A 102 -23.43 -0.26 2.94
C ILE A 102 -24.35 0.79 3.58
N SER A 103 -24.92 0.45 4.74
CA SER A 103 -25.95 1.25 5.39
C SER A 103 -25.53 2.68 5.70
N GLU A 104 -24.26 2.85 6.05
CA GLU A 104 -23.61 4.11 6.42
C GLU A 104 -23.42 5.04 5.22
N LEU A 105 -23.41 4.50 4.00
CA LEU A 105 -23.13 5.23 2.77
C LEU A 105 -24.37 5.45 1.89
N ARG A 106 -25.52 4.88 2.27
CA ARG A 106 -26.75 4.90 1.46
C ARG A 106 -27.25 6.30 1.11
N ASP A 107 -27.05 7.27 2.01
CA ASP A 107 -27.49 8.65 1.79
C ASP A 107 -26.47 9.49 1.00
N THR A 108 -25.34 8.91 0.56
CA THR A 108 -24.36 9.61 -0.28
C THR A 108 -25.00 10.02 -1.60
N PRO A 109 -24.92 11.30 -2.01
CA PRO A 109 -25.43 11.76 -3.29
C PRO A 109 -24.84 10.98 -4.47
N ILE A 110 -25.66 10.64 -5.48
CA ILE A 110 -25.23 9.80 -6.64
C ILE A 110 -23.96 10.36 -7.31
N ASN A 111 -23.86 11.68 -7.47
CA ASN A 111 -22.71 12.36 -8.04
C ASN A 111 -21.43 12.31 -7.18
N GLN A 112 -21.49 11.68 -6.00
CA GLN A 112 -20.40 11.48 -5.06
C GLN A 112 -20.15 9.99 -4.78
N ARG A 113 -20.86 9.08 -5.46
CA ARG A 113 -20.72 7.62 -5.30
C ARG A 113 -19.67 7.00 -6.20
N GLU A 114 -19.07 7.76 -7.10
CA GLU A 114 -17.99 7.25 -7.93
C GLU A 114 -16.71 7.17 -7.11
N LEU A 115 -16.31 5.95 -6.76
CA LEU A 115 -15.09 5.67 -6.02
C LEU A 115 -14.19 4.73 -6.81
N TYR A 116 -12.92 5.12 -6.94
CA TYR A 116 -11.86 4.27 -7.48
C TYR A 116 -10.87 3.93 -6.38
N ILE A 117 -10.62 2.64 -6.18
CA ILE A 117 -9.56 2.14 -5.30
C ILE A 117 -8.53 1.43 -6.17
N VAL A 118 -7.25 1.77 -5.99
CA VAL A 118 -6.15 1.10 -6.68
C VAL A 118 -5.45 0.17 -5.70
N GLN A 119 -5.43 -1.13 -5.95
CA GLN A 119 -4.60 -2.05 -5.18
C GLN A 119 -3.20 -2.11 -5.75
N ILE A 120 -2.19 -1.97 -4.89
CA ILE A 120 -0.79 -2.24 -5.18
C ILE A 120 -0.45 -3.56 -4.50
N ASP A 121 -0.03 -4.55 -5.29
CA ASP A 121 0.53 -5.78 -4.73
C ASP A 121 2.01 -5.57 -4.41
N GLN A 122 2.33 -5.65 -3.12
CA GLN A 122 3.68 -5.50 -2.60
C GLN A 122 4.66 -6.50 -3.23
N TYR A 123 4.26 -7.77 -3.36
CA TYR A 123 5.15 -8.81 -3.86
C TYR A 123 5.52 -8.57 -5.33
N SER A 124 4.51 -8.43 -6.19
CA SER A 124 4.75 -8.23 -7.62
C SER A 124 5.45 -6.90 -7.91
N MET A 125 5.17 -5.85 -7.13
CA MET A 125 5.86 -4.56 -7.25
C MET A 125 7.33 -4.66 -6.84
N ARG A 126 7.63 -5.41 -5.77
CA ARG A 126 9.01 -5.71 -5.35
C ARG A 126 9.76 -6.44 -6.46
N GLU A 127 9.19 -7.50 -7.02
CA GLU A 127 9.82 -8.27 -8.09
C GLU A 127 10.03 -7.43 -9.36
N LEU A 128 9.11 -6.52 -9.68
CA LEU A 128 9.25 -5.57 -10.79
C LEU A 128 10.43 -4.61 -10.59
N CYS A 129 10.69 -4.21 -9.33
CA CYS A 129 11.75 -3.28 -8.96
C CYS A 129 13.09 -3.98 -8.62
N CYS A 130 13.07 -5.31 -8.49
CA CYS A 130 14.23 -6.13 -8.19
C CYS A 130 15.17 -6.21 -9.40
N GLY A 131 16.48 -6.04 -9.19
CA GLY A 131 17.48 -6.16 -10.25
C GLY A 131 18.63 -5.17 -10.16
N GLN A 132 19.38 -5.04 -11.26
CA GLN A 132 20.63 -4.26 -11.31
C GLN A 132 20.47 -2.77 -10.94
N ASN A 133 19.26 -2.22 -11.13
CA ASN A 133 18.97 -0.81 -10.88
C ASN A 133 18.31 -0.54 -9.52
N ALA A 134 18.10 -1.56 -8.67
CA ALA A 134 17.44 -1.40 -7.37
C ALA A 134 18.15 -0.36 -6.48
N ASN A 135 19.48 -0.38 -6.45
CA ASN A 135 20.29 0.59 -5.71
C ASN A 135 20.12 2.03 -6.22
N GLU A 136 19.93 2.22 -7.53
CA GLU A 136 19.70 3.54 -8.12
C GLU A 136 18.29 4.03 -7.80
N LEU A 137 17.31 3.13 -7.87
CA LEU A 137 15.92 3.42 -7.52
C LEU A 137 15.79 3.80 -6.04
N MET A 138 16.42 3.06 -5.13
CA MET A 138 16.45 3.38 -3.70
C MET A 138 17.00 4.78 -3.45
N LYS A 139 18.11 5.17 -4.11
CA LYS A 139 18.66 6.54 -4.00
C LYS A 139 17.71 7.63 -4.50
N GLN A 140 16.83 7.30 -5.45
CA GLN A 140 15.86 8.26 -6.00
C GLN A 140 14.58 8.35 -5.17
N ARG A 141 14.16 7.25 -4.55
CA ARG A 141 12.85 7.12 -3.89
C ARG A 141 12.91 7.25 -2.37
N LEU A 142 14.05 6.95 -1.75
CA LEU A 142 14.20 6.97 -0.29
C LEU A 142 14.83 8.30 0.19
N PRO A 143 14.32 8.88 1.29
CA PRO A 143 15.00 9.96 1.98
C PRO A 143 16.39 9.54 2.45
N ASP A 144 17.40 10.34 2.13
CA ASP A 144 18.77 10.16 2.64
C ASP A 144 18.88 10.80 4.03
N SER A 145 18.46 10.07 5.08
CA SER A 145 18.54 10.55 6.45
C SER A 145 18.64 9.42 7.48
N GLU A 146 19.41 9.65 8.55
CA GLU A 146 19.51 8.70 9.68
C GLU A 146 18.15 8.48 10.38
N ASP A 147 17.27 9.49 10.37
CA ASP A 147 15.93 9.37 10.96
C ASP A 147 15.05 8.39 10.17
N PHE A 148 15.18 8.38 8.84
CA PHE A 148 14.50 7.42 7.97
C PHE A 148 15.00 6.00 8.22
N ASP A 149 16.32 5.80 8.22
CA ASP A 149 16.93 4.50 8.50
C ASP A 149 16.53 3.96 9.87
N LYS A 150 16.47 4.84 10.88
CA LYS A 150 16.01 4.48 12.23
C LYS A 150 14.53 4.08 12.22
N ALA A 151 13.68 4.83 11.52
CA ALA A 151 12.27 4.50 11.42
C ALA A 151 12.04 3.15 10.74
N ILE A 152 12.88 2.76 9.77
CA ILE A 152 12.83 1.43 9.15
C ILE A 152 13.30 0.33 10.10
N LYS A 153 14.29 0.57 10.96
CA LYS A 153 14.81 -0.45 11.90
C LYS A 153 13.90 -0.68 13.10
N ASP A 154 13.37 0.40 13.67
CA ASP A 154 12.73 0.37 14.98
C ASP A 154 11.22 0.07 14.84
N SER A 155 10.89 -1.18 14.52
CA SER A 155 9.49 -1.63 14.57
C SER A 155 9.03 -1.77 16.02
N LYS A 156 7.83 -1.24 16.31
CA LYS A 156 7.07 -1.58 17.54
C LYS A 156 6.07 -2.72 17.32
N TYR A 157 5.92 -3.17 16.07
CA TYR A 157 5.05 -4.27 15.65
C TYR A 157 5.89 -5.54 15.55
N LYS A 158 5.32 -6.69 15.95
CA LYS A 158 6.01 -7.97 16.05
C LYS A 158 5.32 -9.02 15.21
#